data_AF-A0A564XY60-F1
#
_entry.id   AF-A0A564XY60-F1
#
_cell.length_a   1.000
_cell.length_b   1.000
_cell.length_c   1.000
_cell.angle_alpha   90.00
_cell.angle_beta   90.00
_cell.angle_gamma   90.00
#
_symmetry.space_group_name_H-M   'P 1'
#
loop_
_entity.id
_entity.type
_entity.pdbx_description
1 polymer ?
#
loop_
_entity_poly.entity_id
_entity_poly.type
_entity_poly.pdbx_seq_one_letter_code
_entity_poly.pdbx_strand_id
1 'polypeptide(L)'
;MALLEGSYCEKTLVLRTSRDTRTAPQHDHCFTICYLPKRKKYYELRADSEETCDDWVAAIRCARYCSVIESRQELKENQAYLLQILETERKAKLQYLQQTDELEAEIKKLKNELNAIAPVKPSRDIPTEESEQLRKIKKVQSFLRGWLCRRRWKHIVEEYLLSPHAESMRKRNSIVFKLFEGEEEYVQQLITLVTCFLRPFRMAASSKKPIITHEDVNSIYLNV
;
A
#
# COMPACT_ATOMS: atom_id res chain seq x y z
N MET A 1 -16.63 20.10 26.28
CA MET A 1 -16.49 18.65 26.00
C MET A 1 -15.12 18.25 26.53
N ALA A 2 -15.06 17.65 27.72
CA ALA A 2 -13.80 17.27 28.34
C ALA A 2 -13.25 16.05 27.60
N LEU A 3 -12.21 16.23 26.77
CA LEU A 3 -11.51 15.09 26.19
C LEU A 3 -10.87 14.29 27.34
N LEU A 4 -11.12 12.98 27.34
CA LEU A 4 -10.55 11.98 28.23
C LEU A 4 -9.04 11.76 27.94
N GLU A 5 -8.28 12.85 27.80
CA GLU A 5 -6.82 12.79 27.64
C GLU A 5 -6.21 12.29 28.96
N GLY A 6 -5.71 11.05 28.96
CA GLY A 6 -5.02 10.47 30.11
C GLY A 6 -5.92 9.94 31.23
N SER A 7 -7.18 9.56 30.95
CA SER A 7 -8.04 8.92 31.95
C SER A 7 -7.76 7.42 32.09
N TYR A 8 -7.59 6.95 33.32
CA TYR A 8 -7.51 5.54 33.70
C TYR A 8 -8.79 5.11 34.42
N CYS A 9 -9.21 3.87 34.24
CA CYS A 9 -10.44 3.32 34.82
C CYS A 9 -10.14 1.97 35.46
N GLU A 10 -10.46 1.84 36.74
CA GLU A 10 -10.19 0.66 37.55
C GLU A 10 -11.44 0.27 38.36
N LYS A 11 -11.70 -1.04 38.46
CA LYS A 11 -12.78 -1.59 39.29
C LYS A 11 -12.35 -1.43 40.74
N THR A 12 -13.18 -0.78 41.56
CA THR A 12 -12.86 -0.56 42.97
C THR A 12 -13.87 -1.34 43.80
N LEU A 13 -13.40 -2.29 44.60
CA LEU A 13 -14.24 -2.97 45.58
C LEU A 13 -14.48 -2.03 46.75
N VAL A 14 -15.65 -1.40 46.79
CA VAL A 14 -16.04 -0.57 47.93
C VAL A 14 -16.57 -1.50 49.03
N LEU A 15 -15.71 -1.90 49.95
CA LEU A 15 -16.13 -2.49 51.22
C LEU A 15 -16.68 -1.38 52.11
N ARG A 16 -18.00 -1.15 52.10
CA ARG A 16 -18.62 -0.31 53.13
C ARG A 16 -18.57 -1.07 54.45
N THR A 17 -17.79 -0.58 55.42
CA THR A 17 -17.97 -0.95 56.83
C THR A 17 -19.26 -0.28 57.33
N SER A 18 -20.40 -0.90 57.07
CA SER A 18 -21.67 -0.48 57.68
C SER A 18 -21.58 -0.70 59.19
N ARG A 19 -21.96 0.31 60.00
CA ARG A 19 -22.13 0.19 61.46
C ARG A 19 -23.48 -0.44 61.86
N ASP A 20 -24.23 -1.01 60.91
CA ASP A 20 -25.48 -1.71 61.18
C ASP A 20 -25.39 -3.19 60.81
N THR A 21 -25.53 -4.05 61.82
CA THR A 21 -25.33 -5.51 61.77
C THR A 21 -26.55 -6.32 61.29
N ARG A 22 -27.39 -5.78 60.39
CA ARG A 22 -28.63 -6.48 59.93
C ARG A 22 -28.89 -6.54 58.42
N THR A 23 -27.91 -6.29 57.57
CA THR A 23 -28.04 -6.53 56.12
C THR A 23 -26.74 -7.05 55.55
N ALA A 24 -26.82 -8.15 54.78
CA ALA A 24 -25.68 -8.74 54.07
C ALA A 24 -25.01 -7.69 53.14
N PRO A 25 -23.69 -7.75 52.94
CA PRO A 25 -22.98 -6.76 52.13
C PRO A 25 -23.43 -6.92 50.66
N GLN A 26 -24.27 -6.01 50.16
CA GLN A 26 -24.52 -5.91 48.73
C GLN A 26 -23.20 -5.50 48.06
N HIS A 27 -22.73 -6.31 47.12
CA HIS A 27 -21.62 -5.95 46.27
C HIS A 27 -22.05 -4.76 45.41
N ASP A 28 -21.68 -3.56 45.80
CA ASP A 28 -21.97 -2.36 45.03
C ASP A 28 -21.10 -2.41 43.76
N HIS A 29 -21.71 -2.59 42.59
CA HIS A 29 -21.07 -2.66 41.27
C HIS A 29 -20.46 -1.30 40.88
N CYS A 30 -19.42 -0.88 41.60
CA CYS A 30 -18.81 0.44 41.47
C CYS A 30 -17.49 0.39 40.71
N PHE A 31 -17.23 1.42 39.91
CA PHE A 31 -15.98 1.64 39.22
C PHE A 31 -15.55 3.11 39.33
N THR A 32 -14.24 3.36 39.24
CA THR A 32 -13.70 4.72 39.34
C THR A 32 -12.99 5.15 38.07
N ILE A 33 -13.21 6.40 37.68
CA ILE A 33 -12.50 7.06 36.57
C ILE A 33 -11.56 8.11 37.17
N CYS A 34 -10.27 7.97 36.92
CA CYS A 34 -9.21 8.87 37.39
C CYS A 34 -8.52 9.57 36.22
N TYR A 35 -8.18 10.85 36.36
CA TYR A 35 -7.44 11.61 35.34
C TYR A 35 -5.99 11.87 35.78
N LEU A 36 -5.02 11.50 34.94
CA LEU A 36 -3.58 11.80 35.15
C LEU A 36 -3.22 13.19 34.59
N PRO A 37 -2.14 13.84 35.08
CA PRO A 37 -1.16 13.33 36.04
C PRO A 37 -1.45 13.73 37.50
N LYS A 38 -2.50 14.52 37.77
CA LYS A 38 -2.67 15.17 39.08
C LYS A 38 -3.63 14.50 40.06
N ARG A 39 -4.24 13.33 39.77
CA ARG A 39 -5.20 12.61 40.67
C ARG A 39 -6.22 13.52 41.39
N LYS A 40 -6.48 14.73 40.86
CA LYS A 40 -7.20 15.79 41.57
C LYS A 40 -8.71 15.63 41.48
N LYS A 41 -9.18 14.80 40.55
CA LYS A 41 -10.59 14.46 40.36
C LYS A 41 -10.69 12.98 40.03
N TYR A 42 -11.44 12.25 40.84
CA TYR A 42 -11.92 10.91 40.54
C TYR A 42 -13.44 10.93 40.61
N TYR A 43 -14.09 10.20 39.71
CA TYR A 43 -15.53 9.99 39.74
C TYR A 43 -15.77 8.54 40.11
N GLU A 44 -16.61 8.33 41.13
CA GLU A 44 -17.10 7.02 41.53
C GLU A 44 -18.49 6.84 40.92
N LEU A 45 -18.64 5.77 40.14
CA LEU A 45 -19.85 5.48 39.38
C LEU A 45 -20.33 4.09 39.75
N ARG A 46 -21.65 3.91 39.82
CA ARG A 46 -22.29 2.62 40.11
C ARG A 46 -23.05 2.17 38.87
N ALA A 47 -22.89 0.91 38.52
CA ALA A 47 -23.67 0.26 37.47
C ALA A 47 -24.82 -0.55 38.07
N ASP A 48 -25.83 -0.84 37.25
CA ASP A 48 -27.03 -1.55 37.67
C ASP A 48 -26.78 -3.06 37.86
N SER A 49 -25.70 -3.60 37.28
CA SER A 49 -25.26 -4.99 37.40
C SER A 49 -23.74 -5.13 37.31
N GLU A 50 -23.20 -6.30 37.68
CA GLU A 50 -21.77 -6.59 37.51
C GLU A 50 -21.35 -6.61 36.04
N GLU A 51 -22.17 -7.20 35.17
CA GLU A 51 -21.93 -7.27 33.73
C GLU A 51 -21.86 -5.87 33.10
N THR A 52 -22.81 -4.99 33.45
CA THR A 52 -22.81 -3.60 32.96
C THR A 52 -21.62 -2.80 33.51
N CYS A 53 -21.20 -3.07 34.75
CA CYS A 53 -19.97 -2.49 35.30
C CYS A 53 -18.73 -2.91 34.48
N ASP A 54 -18.62 -4.18 34.14
CA ASP A 54 -17.51 -4.71 33.37
C ASP A 54 -17.52 -4.17 31.93
N ASP A 55 -18.70 -4.03 31.31
CA ASP A 55 -18.87 -3.40 30.00
C ASP A 55 -18.46 -1.92 30.00
N TRP A 56 -18.85 -1.15 31.02
CA TRP A 56 -18.43 0.25 31.17
C TRP A 56 -16.92 0.37 31.33
N VAL A 57 -16.31 -0.48 32.16
CA VAL A 57 -14.85 -0.49 32.35
C VAL A 57 -14.14 -0.88 31.06
N ALA A 58 -14.64 -1.86 30.32
CA ALA A 58 -14.10 -2.28 29.03
C ALA A 58 -14.22 -1.17 27.99
N ALA A 59 -15.39 -0.56 27.84
CA ALA A 59 -15.64 0.53 26.91
C ALA A 59 -14.73 1.74 27.18
N ILE A 60 -14.57 2.14 28.45
CA ILE A 60 -13.70 3.24 28.85
C ILE A 60 -12.21 2.89 28.62
N ARG A 61 -11.81 1.64 28.85
CA ARG A 61 -10.45 1.15 28.52
C ARG A 61 -10.18 1.17 27.01
N CYS A 62 -11.15 0.76 26.20
CA CYS A 62 -11.04 0.78 24.74
C CYS A 62 -11.08 2.18 24.15
N ALA A 63 -11.81 3.12 24.78
CA ALA A 63 -11.87 4.53 24.37
C ALA A 63 -10.65 5.36 24.82
N ARG A 64 -9.61 4.74 25.38
CA ARG A 64 -8.42 5.46 25.84
C ARG A 64 -7.69 6.15 24.68
N TYR A 65 -7.53 7.46 24.82
CA TYR A 65 -6.75 8.31 23.90
C TYR A 65 -5.24 7.95 23.86
N CYS A 66 -4.76 7.04 24.72
CA CYS A 66 -3.37 6.60 24.75
C CYS A 66 -2.92 5.95 23.43
N SER A 67 -3.73 5.05 22.85
CA SER A 67 -3.39 4.41 21.57
C SER A 67 -3.31 5.44 20.43
N VAL A 68 -4.20 6.42 20.43
CA VAL A 68 -4.19 7.54 19.47
C VAL A 68 -2.94 8.42 19.64
N ILE A 69 -2.50 8.66 20.88
CA ILE A 69 -1.25 9.39 21.15
C ILE A 69 -0.03 8.60 20.67
N GLU A 70 0.02 7.29 20.93
CA GLU A 70 1.10 6.40 20.48
C GLU A 70 1.17 6.40 18.95
N SER A 71 0.05 6.17 18.25
CA SER A 71 0.01 6.23 16.78
C SER A 71 0.39 7.62 16.25
N ARG A 72 0.00 8.71 16.92
CA ARG A 72 0.42 10.07 16.53
C ARG A 72 1.92 10.27 16.71
N GLN A 73 2.51 9.71 17.77
CA GLN A 73 3.93 9.80 18.04
C GLN A 73 4.74 9.02 17.00
N GLU A 74 4.33 7.78 16.71
CA GLU A 74 4.90 6.96 15.65
C GLU A 74 4.81 7.67 14.29
N LEU A 75 3.66 8.27 13.96
CA LEU A 75 3.48 9.01 12.71
C LEU A 75 4.41 10.23 12.63
N LYS A 76 4.65 10.94 13.74
CA LYS A 76 5.60 12.06 13.77
C LYS A 76 7.05 11.60 13.56
N GLU A 77 7.43 10.48 14.17
CA GLU A 77 8.77 9.89 13.98
C GLU A 77 8.97 9.45 12.53
N ASN A 78 7.96 8.78 11.95
CA ASN A 78 7.95 8.40 10.54
C ASN A 78 8.03 9.62 9.60
N GLN A 79 7.30 10.69 9.90
CA GLN A 79 7.36 11.94 9.14
C GLN A 79 8.76 12.56 9.18
N ALA A 80 9.39 12.60 10.36
CA ALA A 80 10.74 13.14 10.52
C ALA A 80 11.77 12.31 9.73
N TYR A 81 11.67 10.98 9.78
CA TYR A 81 12.53 10.07 9.02
C TYR A 81 12.38 10.27 7.50
N LEU A 82 11.15 10.38 7.00
CA LEU A 82 10.89 10.62 5.58
C LEU A 82 11.44 11.97 5.11
N LEU A 83 11.36 13.02 5.94
CA LEU A 83 11.96 14.31 5.64
C LEU A 83 13.48 14.22 5.52
N GLN A 84 14.13 13.46 6.42
CA GLN A 84 15.57 13.23 6.35
C GLN A 84 15.96 12.50 5.05
N ILE A 85 15.23 11.44 4.65
CA ILE A 85 15.47 10.76 3.38
C ILE A 85 15.33 11.75 2.21
N LEU A 86 14.25 12.51 2.18
CA LEU A 86 14.00 13.50 1.12
C LEU A 86 15.12 14.54 1.02
N GLU A 87 15.66 15.01 2.14
CA GLU A 87 16.81 15.92 2.16
C GLU A 87 18.09 15.25 1.62
N THR A 88 18.33 13.98 1.98
CA THR A 88 19.48 13.24 1.44
C THR A 88 19.38 13.01 -0.07
N GLU A 89 18.19 12.65 -0.56
CA GLU A 89 17.90 12.49 -2.00
C GLU A 89 18.07 13.80 -2.77
N ARG A 90 17.63 14.93 -2.19
CA ARG A 90 17.85 16.26 -2.78
C ARG A 90 19.34 16.59 -2.91
N LYS A 91 20.14 16.29 -1.89
CA LYS A 91 21.60 16.50 -1.93
C LYS A 91 22.27 15.59 -2.96
N ALA A 92 21.93 14.30 -2.99
CA ALA A 92 22.45 13.35 -3.96
C ALA A 92 22.14 13.79 -5.40
N LYS A 93 20.89 14.22 -5.66
CA LYS A 93 20.50 14.77 -6.97
C LYS A 93 21.35 15.96 -7.40
N LEU A 94 21.61 16.90 -6.48
CA LEU A 94 22.43 18.07 -6.79
C LEU A 94 23.88 17.66 -7.13
N GLN A 95 24.44 16.70 -6.39
CA GLN A 95 25.78 16.17 -6.66
C GLN A 95 25.87 15.49 -8.03
N TYR A 96 24.87 14.70 -8.42
CA TYR A 96 24.85 14.07 -9.74
C TYR A 96 24.74 15.07 -10.88
N LEU A 97 23.98 16.17 -10.69
CA LEU A 97 23.93 17.25 -11.68
C LEU A 97 25.29 17.91 -11.85
N GLN A 98 25.96 18.26 -10.75
CA GLN A 98 27.32 18.82 -10.78
C GLN A 98 28.31 17.88 -11.48
N GLN A 99 28.26 16.58 -11.15
CA GLN A 99 29.12 15.57 -11.80
C GLN A 99 28.82 15.44 -13.30
N THR A 100 27.56 15.60 -13.71
CA THR A 100 27.19 15.56 -15.13
C THR A 100 27.77 16.76 -15.88
N ASP A 101 27.68 17.96 -15.30
CA ASP A 101 28.24 19.18 -15.87
C ASP A 101 29.78 19.10 -16.00
N GLU A 102 30.45 18.55 -14.98
CA GLU A 102 31.91 18.31 -14.98
C GLU A 102 32.32 17.34 -16.09
N LEU A 103 31.63 16.21 -16.22
CA LEU A 103 31.90 15.23 -17.27
C LEU A 103 31.62 15.78 -18.67
N GLU A 104 30.59 16.61 -18.84
CA GLU A 104 30.30 17.26 -20.12
C GLU A 104 31.41 18.25 -20.51
N ALA A 105 31.92 19.02 -19.54
CA ALA A 105 33.06 19.91 -19.75
C ALA A 105 34.33 19.12 -20.12
N GLU A 106 34.57 17.98 -19.47
CA GLU A 106 35.71 17.11 -19.77
C GLU A 106 35.60 16.47 -21.16
N ILE A 107 34.41 15.99 -21.55
CA ILE A 107 34.15 15.49 -22.91
C ILE A 107 34.43 16.58 -23.94
N LYS A 108 34.00 17.82 -23.69
CA LYS A 108 34.25 18.96 -24.59
C LYS A 108 35.75 19.25 -24.72
N LYS A 109 36.48 19.21 -23.60
CA LYS A 109 37.95 19.38 -23.57
C LYS A 109 38.64 18.28 -24.37
N LEU A 110 38.33 17.02 -24.11
CA LEU A 110 38.91 15.87 -24.82
C LEU A 110 38.59 15.89 -26.32
N LYS A 111 37.38 16.31 -26.72
CA LYS A 111 37.04 16.51 -28.13
C LYS A 111 37.90 17.59 -28.79
N ASN A 112 38.17 18.69 -28.08
CA ASN A 112 39.03 19.76 -28.58
C ASN A 112 40.48 19.29 -28.72
N GLU A 113 41.01 18.57 -27.73
CA GLU A 113 42.35 17.96 -27.79
C GLU A 113 42.46 16.94 -28.93
N LEU A 114 41.44 16.08 -29.10
CA LEU A 114 41.40 15.12 -30.20
C LEU A 114 41.38 15.82 -31.56
N ASN A 115 40.62 16.91 -31.72
CA ASN A 115 40.60 17.69 -32.95
C ASN A 115 41.92 18.44 -33.20
N ALA A 116 42.62 18.85 -32.15
CA ALA A 116 43.94 19.51 -32.27
C ALA A 116 45.05 18.52 -32.65
N ILE A 117 44.95 17.27 -32.19
CA ILE A 117 45.91 16.20 -32.49
C ILE A 117 45.51 15.44 -33.76
N ALA A 118 44.25 15.54 -34.20
CA ALA A 118 43.78 14.92 -35.42
C ALA A 118 44.64 15.43 -36.59
N PRO A 119 45.35 14.53 -37.29
CA PRO A 119 46.13 14.95 -38.45
C PRO A 119 45.17 15.63 -39.43
N VAL A 120 45.58 16.79 -39.96
CA VAL A 120 44.92 17.47 -41.06
C VAL A 120 44.48 16.40 -42.05
N LYS A 121 43.16 16.24 -42.22
CA LYS A 121 42.59 15.25 -43.13
C LYS A 121 43.39 15.32 -44.43
N PRO A 122 43.93 14.22 -44.97
CA PRO A 122 44.39 14.24 -46.34
C PRO A 122 43.15 14.55 -47.18
N SER A 123 43.09 15.78 -47.68
CA SER A 123 42.32 16.13 -48.85
C SER A 123 42.81 15.21 -49.95
N ARG A 124 42.12 14.09 -50.17
CA ARG A 124 42.41 13.16 -51.25
C ARG A 124 41.20 12.27 -51.49
N ASP A 125 40.44 12.64 -52.52
CA ASP A 125 39.96 11.66 -53.48
C ASP A 125 41.17 10.86 -53.97
N ILE A 126 41.50 9.78 -53.25
CA ILE A 126 42.23 8.66 -53.81
C ILE A 126 41.20 7.51 -53.79
N PRO A 127 40.86 6.92 -54.94
CA PRO A 127 40.22 5.62 -54.97
C PRO A 127 41.26 4.60 -54.50
N THR A 128 41.48 4.53 -53.19
CA THR A 128 42.26 3.45 -52.58
C THR A 128 41.35 2.25 -52.64
N GLU A 129 41.62 1.31 -53.54
CA GLU A 129 41.02 -0.03 -53.47
C GLU A 129 41.14 -0.51 -52.02
N GLU A 130 40.01 -0.55 -51.30
CA GLU A 130 40.01 -1.09 -49.94
C GLU A 130 40.49 -2.54 -50.06
N SER A 131 41.69 -2.80 -49.55
CA SER A 131 42.24 -4.15 -49.48
C SER A 131 41.19 -5.09 -48.91
N GLU A 132 41.03 -6.25 -49.54
CA GLU A 132 40.07 -7.28 -49.11
C GLU A 132 40.22 -7.63 -47.62
N GLN A 133 41.45 -7.52 -47.09
CA GLN A 133 41.74 -7.69 -45.68
C GLN A 133 41.09 -6.61 -44.80
N LEU A 134 41.09 -5.35 -45.23
CA LEU A 134 40.44 -4.26 -44.50
C LEU A 134 38.92 -4.47 -44.43
N ARG A 135 38.29 -4.96 -45.50
CA ARG A 135 36.86 -5.35 -45.49
C ARG A 135 36.59 -6.51 -44.55
N LYS A 136 37.46 -7.53 -44.52
CA LYS A 136 37.37 -8.66 -43.58
C LYS A 136 37.47 -8.19 -42.12
N ILE A 137 38.42 -7.33 -41.80
CA ILE A 137 38.59 -6.74 -40.46
C ILE A 137 37.34 -5.97 -40.05
N LYS A 138 36.80 -5.08 -40.90
CA LYS A 138 35.57 -4.33 -40.62
C LYS A 138 34.36 -5.24 -40.38
N LYS A 139 34.24 -6.36 -41.12
CA LYS A 139 33.19 -7.36 -40.89
C LYS A 139 33.31 -8.02 -39.51
N VAL A 140 34.51 -8.43 -39.12
CA VAL A 140 34.76 -9.02 -37.79
C VAL A 140 34.48 -8.01 -36.68
N GLN A 141 34.93 -6.77 -36.83
CA GLN A 141 34.65 -5.68 -35.86
C GLN A 141 33.15 -5.41 -35.72
N SER A 142 32.43 -5.36 -36.85
CA SER A 142 30.97 -5.21 -36.85
C SER A 142 30.27 -6.38 -36.15
N PHE A 143 30.72 -7.61 -36.42
CA PHE A 143 30.21 -8.81 -35.78
C PHE A 143 30.44 -8.80 -34.26
N LEU A 144 31.66 -8.50 -33.82
CA LEU A 144 32.03 -8.43 -32.40
C LEU A 144 31.23 -7.34 -31.68
N ARG A 145 31.09 -6.17 -32.29
CA ARG A 145 30.27 -5.08 -31.76
C ARG A 145 28.82 -5.53 -31.58
N GLY A 146 28.22 -6.12 -32.60
CA GLY A 146 26.85 -6.63 -32.54
C GLY A 146 26.68 -7.76 -31.52
N TRP A 147 27.66 -8.65 -31.41
CA TRP A 147 27.66 -9.73 -30.43
C TRP A 147 27.75 -9.20 -28.99
N LEU A 148 28.64 -8.26 -28.71
CA LEU A 148 28.76 -7.60 -27.40
C LEU A 148 27.48 -6.87 -27.03
N CYS A 149 26.85 -6.14 -27.96
CA CYS A 149 25.57 -5.49 -27.73
C CYS A 149 24.48 -6.50 -27.35
N ARG A 150 24.37 -7.62 -28.08
CA ARG A 150 23.39 -8.68 -27.76
C ARG A 150 23.67 -9.35 -26.41
N ARG A 151 24.94 -9.60 -26.09
CA ARG A 151 25.34 -10.21 -24.81
C ARG A 151 25.02 -9.27 -23.65
N ARG A 152 25.34 -7.98 -23.76
CA ARG A 152 25.01 -6.96 -22.76
C ARG A 152 23.50 -6.81 -22.59
N TRP A 153 22.75 -6.77 -23.69
CA TRP A 153 21.28 -6.72 -23.64
C TRP A 153 20.70 -7.93 -22.89
N LYS A 154 21.14 -9.15 -23.22
CA LYS A 154 20.70 -10.36 -22.52
C LYS A 154 20.94 -10.25 -21.02
N HIS A 155 22.13 -9.79 -20.62
CA HIS A 155 22.47 -9.61 -19.21
C HIS A 155 21.56 -8.58 -18.51
N ILE A 156 21.35 -7.41 -19.12
CA ILE A 156 20.46 -6.37 -18.57
C ILE A 156 19.02 -6.88 -18.42
N VAL A 157 18.52 -7.61 -19.41
CA VAL A 157 17.16 -8.18 -19.36
C VAL A 157 17.06 -9.23 -18.27
N GLU A 158 18.07 -10.08 -18.11
CA GLU A 158 18.09 -11.12 -17.07
C GLU A 158 18.12 -10.52 -15.67
N GLU A 159 18.96 -9.51 -15.43
CA GLU A 159 18.97 -8.74 -14.18
C GLU A 159 17.61 -8.08 -13.91
N TYR A 160 16.98 -7.50 -14.94
CA TYR A 160 15.66 -6.92 -14.82
C TYR A 160 14.60 -7.97 -14.45
N LEU A 161 14.58 -9.12 -15.13
CA LEU A 161 13.60 -10.19 -14.89
C LEU A 161 13.69 -10.75 -13.46
N LEU A 162 14.91 -10.83 -12.92
CA LEU A 162 15.19 -11.26 -11.55
C LEU A 162 15.04 -10.14 -10.52
N SER A 163 14.85 -8.89 -10.95
CA SER A 163 14.75 -7.76 -10.03
C SER A 163 13.49 -7.83 -9.15
N PRO A 164 13.56 -7.39 -7.88
CA PRO A 164 12.38 -7.30 -7.00
C PRO A 164 11.26 -6.43 -7.59
N HIS A 165 11.63 -5.41 -8.38
CA HIS A 165 10.68 -4.54 -9.05
C HIS A 165 9.85 -5.28 -10.11
N ALA A 166 10.50 -6.07 -10.97
CA ALA A 166 9.81 -6.85 -11.99
C ALA A 166 8.93 -7.94 -11.37
N GLU A 167 9.37 -8.56 -10.27
CA GLU A 167 8.54 -9.50 -9.51
C GLU A 167 7.31 -8.81 -8.90
N SER A 168 7.49 -7.66 -8.26
CA SER A 168 6.38 -6.86 -7.72
C SER A 168 5.39 -6.45 -8.82
N MET A 169 5.87 -6.01 -9.98
CA MET A 169 5.02 -5.71 -11.14
C MET A 169 4.23 -6.93 -11.61
N ARG A 170 4.87 -8.10 -11.74
CA ARG A 170 4.18 -9.35 -12.11
C ARG A 170 3.09 -9.70 -11.09
N LYS A 171 3.37 -9.57 -9.79
CA LYS A 171 2.41 -9.85 -8.72
C LYS A 171 1.21 -8.90 -8.77
N ARG A 172 1.44 -7.60 -8.92
CA ARG A 172 0.36 -6.60 -9.09
C ARG A 172 -0.50 -6.93 -10.30
N ASN A 173 0.12 -7.17 -11.45
CA ASN A 173 -0.60 -7.48 -12.68
C ASN A 173 -1.40 -8.79 -12.53
N SER A 174 -0.83 -9.82 -11.90
CA SER A 174 -1.54 -11.08 -11.64
C SER A 174 -2.80 -10.88 -10.79
N ILE A 175 -2.77 -10.00 -9.78
CA ILE A 175 -3.96 -9.68 -8.98
C ILE A 175 -5.02 -9.00 -9.84
N VAL A 176 -4.62 -8.04 -10.67
CA VAL A 176 -5.54 -7.34 -11.58
C VAL A 176 -6.19 -8.30 -12.57
N PHE A 177 -5.42 -9.23 -13.15
CA PHE A 177 -5.98 -10.23 -14.06
C PHE A 177 -6.95 -11.17 -13.36
N LYS A 178 -6.62 -11.65 -12.15
CA LYS A 178 -7.55 -12.48 -11.37
C LYS A 178 -8.84 -11.76 -11.00
N LEU A 179 -8.74 -10.46 -10.66
CA LEU A 179 -9.93 -9.65 -10.39
C LEU A 179 -10.80 -9.53 -11.64
N PHE A 180 -10.18 -9.28 -12.80
CA PHE A 180 -10.88 -9.18 -14.08
C PHE A 180 -11.55 -10.51 -14.47
N GLU A 181 -10.84 -11.63 -14.37
CA GLU A 181 -11.40 -12.97 -14.62
C GLU A 181 -12.55 -13.29 -13.66
N GLY A 182 -12.42 -12.92 -12.37
CA GLY A 182 -13.49 -13.10 -11.39
C GLY A 182 -14.73 -12.23 -11.66
N GLU A 183 -14.55 -11.00 -12.15
CA GLU A 183 -15.65 -10.14 -12.57
C GLU A 183 -16.37 -10.71 -13.80
N GLU A 184 -15.63 -11.21 -14.79
CA GLU A 184 -16.21 -11.86 -15.96
C GLU A 184 -17.05 -13.09 -15.55
N GLU A 185 -16.53 -13.92 -14.65
CA GLU A 185 -17.26 -15.08 -14.14
C GLU A 185 -18.52 -14.65 -13.35
N TYR A 186 -18.41 -13.64 -12.48
CA TYR A 186 -19.55 -13.11 -11.72
C TYR A 186 -20.67 -12.60 -12.64
N VAL A 187 -20.32 -11.83 -13.67
CA VAL A 187 -21.28 -11.36 -14.68
C VAL A 187 -21.92 -12.53 -15.42
N GLN A 188 -21.15 -13.56 -15.79
CA GLN A 188 -21.68 -14.73 -16.46
C GLN A 188 -22.65 -15.53 -15.56
N GLN A 189 -22.35 -15.62 -14.26
CA GLN A 189 -23.24 -16.22 -13.27
C GLN A 189 -24.53 -15.41 -13.11
N LEU A 190 -24.47 -14.08 -13.06
CA LEU A 190 -25.65 -13.21 -13.06
C LEU A 190 -26.50 -13.39 -14.32
N ILE A 191 -25.87 -13.42 -15.50
CA ILE A 191 -26.59 -13.67 -16.77
C ILE A 191 -27.31 -15.01 -16.71
N THR A 192 -26.66 -16.05 -16.18
CA THR A 192 -27.25 -17.39 -16.01
C THR A 192 -28.41 -17.35 -15.02
N LEU A 193 -28.24 -16.70 -13.87
CA LEU A 193 -29.27 -16.52 -12.86
C LEU A 193 -30.51 -15.83 -13.45
N VAL A 194 -30.31 -14.75 -14.19
CA VAL A 194 -31.39 -13.98 -14.81
C VAL A 194 -32.08 -14.78 -15.92
N THR A 195 -31.30 -15.39 -16.80
CA THR A 195 -31.81 -16.02 -18.02
C THR A 195 -32.45 -17.37 -17.75
N CYS A 196 -31.82 -18.19 -16.91
CA CYS A 196 -32.26 -19.56 -16.67
C CYS A 196 -33.23 -19.68 -15.49
N PHE A 197 -33.27 -18.71 -14.57
CA PHE A 197 -34.12 -18.80 -13.37
C PHE A 197 -35.10 -17.64 -13.25
N LEU A 198 -34.62 -16.40 -13.11
CA LEU A 198 -35.50 -15.25 -12.83
C LEU A 198 -36.55 -15.03 -13.93
N ARG A 199 -36.13 -15.00 -15.21
CA ARG A 199 -37.06 -14.81 -16.33
C ARG A 199 -38.11 -15.92 -16.40
N PRO A 200 -37.74 -17.22 -16.39
CA PRO A 200 -38.71 -18.31 -16.29
C PRO A 200 -39.67 -18.20 -15.10
N PHE A 201 -39.20 -17.83 -13.91
CA PHE A 201 -40.09 -17.67 -12.75
C PHE A 201 -41.05 -16.49 -12.91
N ARG A 202 -40.61 -15.35 -13.44
CA ARG A 202 -41.50 -14.23 -13.77
C ARG A 202 -42.55 -14.63 -14.82
N MET A 203 -42.18 -15.43 -15.80
CA MET A 203 -43.12 -15.97 -16.80
C MET A 203 -44.14 -16.91 -16.15
N ALA A 204 -43.71 -17.80 -15.26
CA ALA A 204 -44.59 -18.71 -14.53
C ALA A 204 -45.58 -17.95 -13.63
N ALA A 205 -45.13 -16.88 -12.97
CA ALA A 205 -45.96 -15.99 -12.16
C ALA A 205 -47.00 -15.21 -12.98
N SER A 206 -46.72 -14.96 -14.27
CA SER A 206 -47.64 -14.29 -15.20
C SER A 206 -48.62 -15.24 -15.90
N SER A 207 -48.57 -16.54 -15.61
CA SER A 207 -49.41 -17.53 -16.30
C SER A 207 -50.88 -17.47 -15.86
N LYS A 208 -51.78 -18.05 -16.66
CA LYS A 208 -53.23 -18.08 -16.36
C LYS A 208 -53.58 -18.76 -15.03
N LYS A 209 -52.72 -19.66 -14.54
CA LYS A 209 -52.85 -20.35 -13.25
C LYS A 209 -51.47 -20.41 -12.58
N PRO A 210 -51.04 -19.31 -11.95
CA PRO A 210 -49.67 -19.17 -11.48
C PRO A 210 -49.41 -20.06 -10.27
N ILE A 211 -48.25 -20.72 -10.28
CA ILE A 211 -47.78 -21.62 -9.19
C ILE A 211 -46.96 -20.82 -8.15
N ILE A 212 -46.51 -19.62 -8.51
CA ILE A 212 -45.70 -18.71 -7.70
C ILE A 212 -46.17 -17.28 -7.99
N THR A 213 -46.20 -16.38 -7.00
CA THR A 213 -46.64 -14.99 -7.22
C THR A 213 -45.47 -14.07 -7.60
N HIS A 214 -45.78 -12.89 -8.15
CA HIS A 214 -44.76 -11.88 -8.42
C HIS A 214 -44.07 -11.36 -7.15
N GLU A 215 -44.78 -11.32 -6.03
CA GLU A 215 -44.22 -10.91 -4.74
C GLU A 215 -43.21 -11.94 -4.22
N ASP A 216 -43.53 -13.23 -4.33
CA ASP A 216 -42.61 -14.32 -3.98
C ASP A 216 -41.33 -14.25 -4.81
N VAL A 217 -41.44 -14.09 -6.14
CA VAL A 217 -40.28 -13.95 -7.02
C VAL A 217 -39.43 -12.72 -6.67
N ASN A 218 -40.07 -11.57 -6.40
CA ASN A 218 -39.35 -10.35 -6.04
C ASN A 218 -38.71 -10.41 -4.65
N SER A 219 -39.26 -11.20 -3.73
CA SER A 219 -38.67 -11.44 -2.41
C SER A 219 -37.36 -12.25 -2.49
N ILE A 220 -37.24 -13.12 -3.49
CA ILE A 220 -36.07 -13.98 -3.71
C ILE A 220 -34.98 -13.24 -4.50
N TYR A 221 -35.36 -12.46 -5.52
CA TYR A 221 -34.44 -11.75 -6.41
C TYR A 221 -34.42 -10.25 -6.13
N LEU A 222 -34.15 -9.87 -4.87
CA LEU A 222 -34.04 -8.47 -4.46
C LEU A 222 -32.85 -7.79 -5.15
N ASN A 223 -33.14 -6.78 -5.96
CA ASN A 223 -32.15 -5.97 -6.69
C ASN A 223 -31.25 -6.75 -7.67
N VAL A 224 -31.71 -7.90 -8.17
CA VAL A 224 -31.12 -8.53 -9.38
C VAL A 224 -31.62 -7.84 -10.63
#